data_AF-A0A2N2DXX8-F1
#
_entry.id   AF-A0A2N2DXX8-F1
#
_cell.length_a   1.000
_cell.length_b   1.000
_cell.length_c   1.000
_cell.angle_alpha   90.00
_cell.angle_beta   90.00
_cell.angle_gamma   90.00
#
_symmetry.space_group_name_H-M   'P 1'
#
loop_
_entity.id
_entity.type
_entity.pdbx_description
1 polymer ?
#
loop_
_entity_poly.entity_id
_entity_poly.type
_entity_poly.pdbx_seq_one_letter_code
_entity_poly.pdbx_strand_id
1 'polypeptide(L)' 'MSKRVVKVVLAVVLILVLAFVGLVFGTVTGMNIGGNYFTSFEFMGARGYEATGIIGSFVGVTLGLLAGIILARLILKKK' A
#
# COMPACT_ATOMS: atom_id res chain seq x y z
N MET A 1 19.80 11.08 20.98
CA MET A 1 18.50 10.39 20.77
C MET A 1 18.60 8.97 21.32
N SER A 2 17.61 8.47 22.07
CA SER A 2 17.70 7.12 22.64
C SER A 2 17.53 6.05 21.56
N LYS A 3 18.20 4.89 21.72
CA LYS A 3 18.08 3.75 20.77
C LYS A 3 16.62 3.32 20.55
N ARG A 4 15.77 3.50 21.56
CA ARG A 4 14.33 3.22 21.48
C ARG A 4 13.62 4.18 20.53
N VAL A 5 13.89 5.47 20.62
CA VAL A 5 13.30 6.48 19.73
C VAL A 5 13.72 6.22 18.28
N VAL A 6 14.99 5.88 18.03
CA VAL A 6 15.47 5.52 16.68
C VAL A 6 14.68 4.34 16.10
N LYS A 7 14.49 3.26 16.87
CA LYS A 7 13.73 2.08 16.42
C LYS A 7 12.28 2.42 16.10
N VAL A 8 11.63 3.27 16.90
CA VAL A 8 10.25 3.73 16.65
C VAL A 8 10.17 4.57 15.38
N VAL A 9 11.08 5.52 15.19
CA VAL A 9 11.12 6.33 13.96
C VAL A 9 11.32 5.45 12.72
N LEU A 10 12.27 4.51 12.76
CA LEU A 10 12.48 3.56 11.66
C LEU A 10 11.25 2.70 11.38
N ALA A 11 10.55 2.24 12.43
CA ALA A 11 9.31 1.48 12.28
C ALA A 11 8.22 2.30 11.58
N VAL A 12 8.02 3.56 11.98
CA VAL A 12 7.02 4.45 11.35
C VAL A 12 7.39 4.73 9.89
N VAL A 13 8.65 5.07 9.62
CA VAL A 13 9.13 5.30 8.25
C VAL A 13 8.92 4.07 7.38
N LEU A 14 9.24 2.87 7.89
CA LEU A 14 9.04 1.62 7.17
C LEU A 14 7.56 1.37 6.83
N ILE A 15 6.65 1.62 7.77
CA ILE A 15 5.21 1.49 7.55
C ILE A 15 4.76 2.43 6.43
N LEU A 16 5.17 3.70 6.47
CA LEU A 16 4.81 4.69 5.47
C LEU A 16 5.38 4.35 4.09
N VAL A 17 6.64 3.93 4.03
CA VAL A 17 7.28 3.50 2.77
C VAL A 17 6.54 2.32 2.17
N LEU A 18 6.23 1.29 2.96
CA LEU A 18 5.54 0.11 2.44
C LEU A 18 4.09 0.39 2.07
N ALA A 19 3.39 1.28 2.78
CA ALA A 19 2.08 1.76 2.38
C ALA A 19 2.12 2.48 1.02
N PHE A 20 3.11 3.34 0.80
CA PHE A 20 3.30 4.05 -0.47
C PHE A 20 3.68 3.11 -1.62
N VAL A 21 4.60 2.16 -1.38
CA VAL A 21 4.94 1.11 -2.34
C VAL A 21 3.69 0.29 -2.69
N GLY A 22 2.93 -0.13 -1.67
CA GLY A 22 1.66 -0.82 -1.84
C GLY A 22 0.67 -0.02 -2.69
N LEU A 23 0.51 1.28 -2.42
CA LEU A 23 -0.32 2.18 -3.21
C LEU A 23 0.05 2.14 -4.69
N VAL A 24 1.34 2.35 -5.02
CA VAL A 24 1.80 2.42 -6.41
C VAL A 24 1.59 1.10 -7.12
N PHE A 25 2.03 -0.02 -6.53
CA PHE A 25 1.86 -1.34 -7.13
C PHE A 25 0.38 -1.75 -7.25
N GLY A 26 -0.42 -1.44 -6.23
CA GLY A 26 -1.85 -1.68 -6.22
C GLY A 26 -2.56 -0.92 -7.35
N THR A 27 -2.29 0.38 -7.48
CA THR A 27 -2.86 1.21 -8.56
C THR A 27 -2.47 0.69 -9.93
N VAL A 28 -1.17 0.43 -10.18
CA VAL A 28 -0.68 -0.06 -11.48
C VAL A 28 -1.28 -1.43 -11.82
N THR A 29 -1.37 -2.33 -10.84
CA THR A 29 -1.98 -3.65 -11.03
C THR A 29 -3.47 -3.52 -11.33
N GLY A 30 -4.18 -2.69 -10.56
CA GLY A 30 -5.59 -2.39 -10.77
C GLY A 30 -5.85 -1.81 -12.16
N MET A 31 -5.10 -0.79 -12.55
CA MET A 31 -5.10 -0.18 -13.89
C MET A 31 -4.91 -1.21 -15.00
N ASN A 32 -3.92 -2.09 -14.87
CA ASN A 32 -3.66 -3.14 -15.84
C ASN A 32 -4.85 -4.12 -15.95
N ILE A 33 -5.48 -4.46 -14.82
CA ILE A 33 -6.66 -5.32 -14.79
C ILE A 33 -7.86 -4.63 -15.47
N GLY A 34 -8.16 -3.37 -15.14
CA GLY A 34 -9.32 -2.67 -15.70
C GLY A 34 -9.14 -2.22 -17.13
N GLY A 35 -7.92 -1.89 -17.53
CA GLY A 35 -7.60 -1.53 -18.90
C GLY A 35 -7.72 -2.71 -19.88
N ASN A 36 -7.54 -3.95 -19.41
CA ASN A 36 -7.55 -5.13 -20.26
C ASN A 36 -8.80 -6.02 -20.10
N TYR A 37 -9.32 -6.20 -18.88
CA TYR A 37 -10.36 -7.18 -18.60
C TYR A 37 -11.69 -6.55 -18.17
N PHE A 38 -11.67 -5.39 -17.51
CA PHE A 38 -12.87 -4.76 -16.95
C PHE A 38 -13.13 -3.37 -17.55
N THR A 39 -12.96 -3.19 -18.85
CA THR A 39 -13.01 -1.89 -19.54
C THR A 39 -14.36 -1.16 -19.42
N SER A 40 -15.44 -1.89 -19.12
CA SER A 40 -16.79 -1.33 -18.92
C SER A 40 -17.24 -1.28 -17.47
N PHE A 41 -16.39 -1.67 -16.53
CA PHE A 41 -16.69 -1.55 -15.11
C PHE A 41 -16.63 -0.10 -14.66
N GLU A 42 -17.60 0.35 -13.88
CA GLU A 42 -17.68 1.70 -13.35
C GLU A 42 -17.63 1.71 -11.83
N PHE A 43 -16.86 2.65 -11.27
CA PHE A 43 -16.72 2.82 -9.83
C PHE A 43 -16.38 4.27 -9.52
N MET A 44 -17.11 4.89 -8.59
CA MET A 44 -16.90 6.28 -8.16
C MET A 44 -16.86 7.29 -9.33
N GLY A 45 -17.64 7.07 -10.39
CA GLY A 45 -17.67 7.95 -11.57
C GLY A 45 -16.48 7.77 -12.54
N ALA A 46 -15.57 6.85 -12.25
CA ALA A 46 -14.51 6.43 -13.15
C ALA A 46 -14.87 5.11 -13.84
N ARG A 47 -14.20 4.79 -14.96
CA ARG A 47 -14.46 3.58 -15.75
C ARG A 47 -13.18 2.81 -16.08
N GLY A 48 -13.29 1.48 -16.14
CA GLY A 48 -12.26 0.57 -16.59
C GLY A 48 -10.94 0.77 -15.85
N TYR A 49 -9.91 1.17 -16.61
CA TYR A 49 -8.56 1.48 -16.14
C TYR A 49 -8.52 2.34 -14.87
N GLU A 50 -9.31 3.42 -14.83
CA GLU A 50 -9.31 4.35 -13.71
C GLU A 50 -10.06 3.77 -12.51
N ALA A 51 -11.23 3.18 -12.75
CA ALA A 51 -12.08 2.56 -11.73
C ALA A 51 -11.32 1.49 -10.93
N THR A 52 -10.70 0.55 -11.64
CA THR A 52 -9.92 -0.53 -11.00
C THR A 52 -8.59 -0.03 -10.46
N GLY A 53 -8.02 1.05 -11.01
CA GLY A 53 -6.86 1.74 -10.44
C GLY A 53 -7.15 2.29 -9.05
N ILE A 54 -8.31 2.93 -8.85
CA ILE A 54 -8.76 3.40 -7.54
C ILE A 54 -8.90 2.23 -6.56
N ILE A 55 -9.58 1.15 -6.95
CA ILE A 55 -9.74 -0.05 -6.12
C ILE A 55 -8.37 -0.66 -5.78
N GLY A 56 -7.51 -0.80 -6.79
CA GLY A 56 -6.16 -1.30 -6.64
C GLY A 56 -5.34 -0.48 -5.66
N SER A 57 -5.49 0.85 -5.65
CA SER A 57 -4.82 1.74 -4.70
C SER A 57 -5.24 1.45 -3.24
N PHE A 58 -6.55 1.24 -2.99
CA PHE A 58 -7.05 0.91 -1.65
C PHE A 58 -6.54 -0.44 -1.16
N VAL A 59 -6.60 -1.46 -2.02
CA VAL A 59 -6.06 -2.79 -1.72
C VAL A 59 -4.56 -2.71 -1.46
N GLY A 60 -3.83 -2.02 -2.34
CA GLY A 60 -2.39 -1.85 -2.27
C GLY A 60 -1.92 -1.16 -0.98
N VAL A 61 -2.50 -0.01 -0.63
CA VAL A 61 -2.21 0.68 0.64
C VAL A 61 -2.46 -0.23 1.83
N THR A 62 -3.60 -0.93 1.84
CA THR A 62 -3.97 -1.81 2.95
C THR A 62 -2.95 -2.92 3.14
N LEU A 63 -2.56 -3.61 2.05
CA LEU A 63 -1.53 -4.66 2.10
C LEU A 63 -0.15 -4.11 2.49
N GLY A 64 0.22 -2.95 1.96
CA GLY A 64 1.47 -2.26 2.30
C GLY A 64 1.57 -1.87 3.77
N LEU A 65 0.48 -1.32 4.33
CA LEU A 65 0.37 -1.02 5.76
C LEU A 65 0.49 -2.28 6.63
N LEU A 66 -0.22 -3.35 6.28
CA LEU A 66 -0.16 -4.62 7.01
C LEU A 66 1.26 -5.19 7.02
N ALA A 67 1.91 -5.24 5.85
CA ALA A 67 3.29 -5.69 5.73
C ALA A 67 4.24 -4.81 6.57
N GLY A 68 4.09 -3.49 6.49
CA GLY A 68 4.85 -2.55 7.29
C GLY A 68 4.69 -2.74 8.79
N ILE A 69 3.46 -2.94 9.27
CA ILE A 69 3.18 -3.18 10.69
C ILE A 69 3.83 -4.48 11.16
N ILE A 70 3.75 -5.54 10.36
CA ILE A 70 4.37 -6.84 10.68
C ILE A 70 5.88 -6.68 10.82
N LEU A 71 6.54 -6.04 9.85
CA LEU A 71 8.00 -5.84 9.87
C LEU A 71 8.43 -4.87 10.98
N ALA A 72 7.68 -3.79 11.21
CA ALA A 72 7.90 -2.86 12.31
C ALA A 72 7.87 -3.56 13.67
N ARG A 73 6.92 -4.48 13.89
CA ARG A 73 6.87 -5.30 15.11
C ARG A 73 8.13 -6.14 15.30
N LEU A 74 8.69 -6.71 14.23
CA LEU A 74 9.94 -7.48 14.29
C LEU A 74 11.14 -6.61 14.70
N ILE A 75 11.22 -5.38 14.17
CA ILE A 75 12.28 -4.43 14.51
C ILE A 75 12.18 -4.00 15.98
N LEU A 76 10.97 -3.71 16.45
CA LEU A 76 10.72 -3.26 17.83
C LEU A 76 10.90 -4.39 18.87
N LYS A 77 10.64 -5.65 18.48
CA LYS A 77 10.80 -6.82 19.37
C LYS A 77 12.26 -7.24 19.58
N LYS A 78 13.18 -6.80 18.70
CA LYS A 78 14.61 -7.12 18.79
C LYS A 78 15.20 -6.48 20.06
N LYS A 79 15.43 -7.28 21.10
CA LYS A 79 16.11 -6.88 22.36
C LYS A 79 17.49 -6.32 22.03
#